data_AF-A0A661PFD5-F1
#
_entry.id   AF-A0A661PFD5-F1
#
_cell.length_a   1.000
_cell.length_b   1.000
_cell.length_c   1.000
_cell.angle_alpha   90.00
_cell.angle_beta   90.00
_cell.angle_gamma   90.00
#
_symmetry.space_group_name_H-M   'P 1'
#
loop_
_entity.id
_entity.type
_entity.pdbx_description
1 polymer ?
#
loop_
_entity_poly.entity_id
_entity_poly.type
_entity_poly.pdbx_seq_one_letter_code
_entity_poly.pdbx_strand_id
1 'polypeptide(L)'
;MISQKRLKALLDYNPDTGVFVWVSTRRGTDRKVAGYKDTDSYWCITVEGIKYGAHRLAYLYMEGYIPPVGCIDHDDRVRDNNTWANLILVDGFSAQNRNKALHTSNTS
;
A
#
# COMPACT_ATOMS: atom_id res chain seq x y z
N MET A 1 -5.10 -12.98 -9.75
CA MET A 1 -5.38 -11.87 -8.83
C MET A 1 -5.33 -12.43 -7.42
N ILE A 2 -4.52 -11.85 -6.53
CA ILE A 2 -4.42 -12.30 -5.14
C ILE A 2 -5.64 -11.84 -4.33
N SER A 3 -6.15 -12.70 -3.44
CA SER A 3 -7.24 -12.34 -2.52
C SER A 3 -6.70 -11.71 -1.24
N GLN A 4 -7.52 -10.90 -0.55
CA GLN A 4 -7.15 -10.30 0.73
C GLN A 4 -6.71 -11.36 1.76
N LYS A 5 -7.46 -12.46 1.86
CA LYS A 5 -7.13 -13.58 2.76
C LYS A 5 -5.77 -14.18 2.43
N ARG A 6 -5.46 -14.37 1.14
CA ARG A 6 -4.17 -14.90 0.71
C ARG A 6 -3.04 -13.90 0.99
N LEU A 7 -3.28 -12.62 0.75
CA LEU A 7 -2.32 -11.56 1.06
C LEU A 7 -1.96 -11.54 2.55
N LYS A 8 -2.97 -11.51 3.43
CA LYS A 8 -2.79 -11.54 4.90
C LYS A 8 -2.08 -12.79 5.42
N ALA A 9 -2.21 -13.91 4.71
CA ALA A 9 -1.50 -15.13 5.05
C ALA A 9 -0.02 -15.12 4.66
N LEU A 10 0.38 -14.27 3.71
CA LEU A 10 1.74 -14.20 3.18
C LEU A 10 2.51 -13.00 3.73
N LEU A 11 1.83 -11.87 3.89
CA LEU A 11 2.39 -10.57 4.21
C LEU A 11 1.62 -9.93 5.36
N ASP A 12 2.37 -9.32 6.26
CA ASP A 12 1.89 -8.45 7.32
C ASP A 12 2.13 -7.01 6.91
N TYR A 13 1.11 -6.18 6.99
CA TYR A 13 1.16 -4.77 6.61
C TYR A 13 0.96 -3.90 7.84
N ASN A 14 1.91 -3.00 8.08
CA ASN A 14 1.79 -1.99 9.13
C ASN A 14 1.24 -0.68 8.50
N PRO A 15 0.01 -0.25 8.84
CA PRO A 15 -0.62 0.92 8.24
C PRO A 15 0.05 2.25 8.64
N ASP A 16 0.71 2.31 9.80
CA ASP A 16 1.37 3.51 10.33
C ASP A 16 2.71 3.77 9.66
N THR A 17 3.35 2.73 9.12
CA THR A 17 4.67 2.79 8.46
C THR A 17 4.62 2.52 6.97
N GLY A 18 3.55 1.90 6.47
CA GLY A 18 3.42 1.50 5.08
C GLY A 18 4.28 0.29 4.68
N VAL A 19 4.92 -0.36 5.66
CA VAL A 19 5.86 -1.44 5.43
C VAL A 19 5.14 -2.77 5.40
N PHE A 20 5.47 -3.58 4.38
CA PHE A 20 5.10 -4.97 4.29
C PHE A 20 6.23 -5.87 4.79
N VAL A 21 5.87 -6.91 5.52
CA VAL A 21 6.80 -7.89 6.08
C VAL A 21 6.33 -9.30 5.74
N TRP A 22 7.23 -10.21 5.39
CA TRP A 22 6.86 -11.62 5.16
C TRP A 22 6.52 -12.34 6.47
N VAL A 23 5.34 -12.98 6.51
CA VAL A 23 4.80 -13.71 7.68
C VAL A 23 5.49 -15.06 7.94
N SER A 24 6.48 -15.43 7.11
CA SER A 24 7.19 -16.72 7.08
C SER A 24 6.52 -17.78 6.20
N THR A 25 6.98 -17.87 4.95
CA THR A 25 6.63 -18.98 4.04
C THR A 25 7.83 -19.58 3.31
N ARG A 26 9.03 -19.00 3.41
CA ARG A 26 10.26 -19.54 2.82
C ARG A 26 11.42 -19.41 3.81
N ARG A 27 12.25 -20.47 3.90
CA ARG A 27 13.46 -20.50 4.73
C ARG A 27 14.29 -19.24 4.49
N GLY A 28 14.52 -18.44 5.53
CA GLY A 28 15.40 -17.26 5.49
C GLY A 28 14.77 -15.91 5.15
N THR A 29 13.45 -15.83 4.95
CA THR A 29 12.73 -14.55 4.74
C THR A 29 11.78 -14.19 5.89
N ASP A 30 11.84 -14.92 6.99
CA ASP A 30 11.02 -14.66 8.17
C ASP A 30 11.22 -13.22 8.65
N ARG A 31 10.12 -12.49 8.79
CA ARG A 31 10.08 -11.08 9.24
C ARG A 31 10.92 -10.09 8.42
N LYS A 32 11.29 -10.43 7.18
CA LYS A 32 11.98 -9.49 6.29
C LYS A 32 11.00 -8.56 5.61
N VAL A 33 11.42 -7.31 5.42
CA VAL A 33 10.69 -6.34 4.59
C VAL A 33 10.46 -6.92 3.20
N ALA A 34 9.21 -6.88 2.75
CA ALA A 34 8.80 -7.40 1.47
C ALA A 34 8.87 -6.33 0.40
N GLY A 35 9.41 -6.72 -0.76
CA GLY A 35 9.50 -5.87 -1.92
C GLY A 35 10.87 -5.24 -2.15
N TYR A 36 10.89 -4.34 -3.11
CA TYR A 36 12.06 -3.62 -3.57
C TYR A 36 11.63 -2.30 -4.23
N LYS A 37 12.55 -1.33 -4.27
CA LYS A 37 12.34 -0.08 -5.01
C LYS A 37 12.59 -0.35 -6.50
N ASP A 38 11.60 -0.05 -7.33
CA ASP A 38 11.67 -0.17 -8.78
C ASP A 38 12.40 1.03 -9.40
N THR A 39 12.77 0.96 -10.68
CA THR A 39 13.45 2.05 -11.40
C THR A 39 12.64 3.35 -11.40
N ASP A 40 11.31 3.25 -11.37
CA ASP A 40 10.39 4.39 -11.34
C ASP A 40 10.10 4.90 -9.92
N SER A 41 10.93 4.53 -8.93
CA SER A 41 10.80 4.89 -7.51
C SER A 41 9.58 4.34 -6.77
N TYR A 42 8.82 3.41 -7.38
CA TYR A 42 7.73 2.72 -6.70
C TYR A 42 8.26 1.55 -5.87
N TRP A 43 7.74 1.39 -4.65
CA TRP A 43 7.93 0.15 -3.89
C TRP A 43 7.05 -0.95 -4.47
N CYS A 44 7.67 -2.01 -4.99
CA CYS A 44 6.99 -3.15 -5.61
C CYS A 44 7.21 -4.41 -4.79
N ILE A 45 6.20 -5.28 -4.75
CA ILE A 45 6.25 -6.57 -4.07
C ILE A 45 5.80 -7.64 -5.04
N THR A 46 6.65 -8.66 -5.22
CA THR A 46 6.32 -9.84 -6.01
C THR A 46 5.70 -10.89 -5.12
N VAL A 47 4.43 -11.20 -5.35
CA VAL A 47 3.68 -12.22 -4.61
C VAL A 47 3.23 -13.30 -5.60
N GLU A 48 3.58 -14.55 -5.33
CA GLU A 48 3.25 -15.71 -6.18
C GLU A 48 3.66 -15.52 -7.67
N GLY A 49 4.78 -14.85 -7.92
CA GLY A 49 5.31 -14.61 -9.26
C GLY A 49 4.70 -13.39 -9.98
N ILE A 50 3.77 -12.67 -9.34
CA ILE A 50 3.14 -11.48 -9.91
C ILE A 50 3.65 -10.23 -9.18
N LYS A 51 4.11 -9.24 -9.95
CA LYS A 51 4.55 -7.93 -9.45
C LYS A 51 3.33 -7.06 -9.13
N TYR A 52 3.26 -6.56 -7.90
CA TYR A 52 2.25 -5.60 -7.44
C TYR A 52 2.94 -4.35 -6.86
N GLY A 53 2.34 -3.18 -7.04
CA GLY A 53 2.75 -1.98 -6.30
C GLY A 53 2.32 -2.10 -4.83
N ALA A 54 3.17 -1.67 -3.90
CA ALA A 54 2.90 -1.76 -2.46
C ALA A 54 1.64 -0.98 -2.06
N HIS A 55 1.44 0.21 -2.62
CA HIS A 55 0.21 1.01 -2.44
C HIS A 55 -1.07 0.23 -2.80
N ARG A 56 -1.03 -0.61 -3.85
CA ARG A 56 -2.19 -1.43 -4.27
C ARG A 56 -2.44 -2.58 -3.31
N LEU A 57 -1.36 -3.22 -2.84
CA LEU A 57 -1.45 -4.27 -1.83
C LEU A 57 -1.94 -3.71 -0.49
N ALA A 58 -1.56 -2.48 -0.13
CA ALA A 58 -2.04 -1.83 1.09
C ALA A 58 -3.55 -1.62 1.02
N TYR A 59 -4.06 -1.16 -0.12
CA TYR A 59 -5.49 -1.05 -0.36
C TYR A 59 -6.21 -2.40 -0.27
N LEU A 60 -5.68 -3.43 -0.92
CA LEU A 60 -6.25 -4.79 -0.82
C LEU A 60 -6.24 -5.32 0.62
N TYR A 61 -5.18 -5.02 1.38
CA TYR A 61 -5.05 -5.45 2.76
C TYR A 61 -6.13 -4.82 3.66
N MET A 62 -6.36 -3.51 3.49
CA MET A 62 -7.31 -2.73 4.29
C MET A 62 -8.76 -2.91 3.84
N GLU A 63 -9.04 -2.67 2.55
CA GLU A 63 -10.41 -2.59 1.99
C GLU A 63 -10.90 -3.90 1.37
N GLY A 64 -10.00 -4.85 1.11
CA GLY A 64 -10.38 -6.16 0.54
C GLY A 64 -10.52 -6.20 -0.98
N TYR A 65 -10.27 -5.09 -1.68
CA TYR A 65 -10.23 -5.02 -3.14
C TYR A 65 -9.04 -4.18 -3.64
N ILE A 66 -8.68 -4.36 -4.91
CA ILE A 66 -7.66 -3.53 -5.59
C ILE A 66 -8.39 -2.54 -6.51
N PRO A 67 -8.27 -1.21 -6.28
CA PRO A 67 -8.74 -0.21 -7.22
C PRO A 67 -8.12 -0.33 -8.62
N PRO A 68 -8.75 0.25 -9.66
CA PRO A 68 -8.19 0.29 -11.00
C PRO A 68 -6.79 0.93 -11.03
N VAL A 69 -6.01 0.58 -12.04
CA VAL A 69 -4.63 1.11 -12.20
C VAL A 69 -4.68 2.62 -12.34
N GLY A 70 -3.83 3.33 -11.58
CA GLY A 70 -3.77 4.79 -11.59
C GLY A 70 -4.77 5.47 -10.66
N CYS A 71 -5.61 4.72 -9.95
CA CYS A 71 -6.60 5.32 -9.04
C CYS A 71 -6.09 5.54 -7.60
N ILE A 72 -4.83 5.27 -7.31
CA ILE A 72 -4.26 5.46 -5.96
C ILE A 72 -3.08 6.41 -6.10
N ASP A 73 -3.09 7.50 -5.35
CA ASP A 73 -2.04 8.51 -5.29
C ASP A 73 -1.52 8.67 -3.85
N HIS A 74 -0.38 9.34 -3.72
CA HIS A 74 0.30 9.64 -2.46
C HIS A 74 0.09 11.13 -2.12
N ASP A 75 -0.50 11.43 -0.97
CA ASP A 75 -0.79 12.82 -0.54
C ASP A 75 0.49 13.68 -0.47
N ASP A 76 1.55 13.13 0.09
CA ASP A 76 2.87 13.76 0.21
C ASP A 76 3.69 13.77 -1.10
N ARG A 77 3.17 13.16 -2.18
CA ARG A 77 3.85 12.95 -3.47
C ARG A 77 5.13 12.11 -3.38
N VAL A 78 5.34 11.39 -2.27
CA VAL A 78 6.47 10.51 -2.03
C VAL A 78 6.07 9.06 -2.31
N ARG A 79 6.48 8.54 -3.47
CA ARG A 79 6.02 7.27 -4.04
C ARG A 79 6.37 6.01 -3.24
N ASP A 80 7.32 6.10 -2.33
CA ASP A 80 7.72 5.01 -1.43
C ASP A 80 7.06 5.11 -0.04
N ASN A 81 6.38 6.22 0.28
CA ASN A 81 5.58 6.35 1.49
C ASN A 81 4.21 5.67 1.32
N ASN A 82 4.18 4.35 1.51
CA ASN A 82 2.96 3.55 1.38
C ASN A 82 2.14 3.48 2.68
N THR A 83 2.25 4.46 3.57
CA THR A 83 1.45 4.52 4.80
C THR A 83 -0.02 4.66 4.47
N TRP A 84 -0.89 4.01 5.24
CA TRP A 84 -2.31 4.01 4.95
C TRP A 84 -2.88 5.42 4.95
N ALA A 85 -2.41 6.30 5.84
CA ALA A 85 -2.83 7.69 5.91
C ALA A 85 -2.43 8.51 4.67
N ASN A 86 -1.35 8.14 3.98
CA ASN A 86 -0.82 8.84 2.82
C ASN A 86 -1.42 8.37 1.48
N LEU A 87 -2.09 7.20 1.45
CA LEU A 87 -2.72 6.68 0.25
C LEU A 87 -4.12 7.28 0.05
N ILE A 88 -4.32 7.92 -1.11
CA ILE A 88 -5.58 8.54 -1.51
C ILE A 88 -6.12 7.82 -2.75
N LEU A 89 -7.41 7.51 -2.74
CA LEU A 89 -8.09 7.08 -3.96
C LEU A 89 -8.36 8.31 -4.84
N VAL A 90 -7.61 8.45 -5.93
CA VAL A 90 -7.85 9.44 -6.97
C VAL A 90 -8.66 8.78 -8.08
N ASP A 91 -9.87 9.25 -8.29
CA ASP A 91 -10.71 8.74 -9.35
C ASP A 91 -11.40 9.92 -10.02
N GLY A 92 -11.51 9.87 -11.34
CA GLY A 92 -12.31 10.84 -12.09
C GLY A 92 -13.81 10.80 -11.71
N PHE A 93 -14.26 9.77 -10.97
CA PHE A 93 -15.65 9.60 -10.51
C PHE A 93 -15.83 9.65 -8.98
N SER A 94 -14.77 9.73 -8.17
CA SER A 94 -14.89 9.57 -6.72
C SER A 94 -13.93 10.48 -5.95
N ALA A 95 -13.99 11.79 -6.21
CA ALA A 95 -13.28 12.83 -5.45
C ALA A 95 -13.82 13.02 -4.01
N GLN A 96 -14.32 11.96 -3.36
CA GLN A 96 -15.00 12.07 -2.09
C GLN A 96 -14.81 10.81 -1.25
N ASN A 97 -13.60 10.55 -0.74
CA ASN A 97 -13.54 9.72 0.47
C ASN A 97 -12.34 9.84 1.42
N ARG A 98 -11.51 10.90 1.37
CA ARG A 98 -10.62 11.12 2.52
C ARG A 98 -10.19 12.54 2.89
N ASN A 99 -10.61 13.56 2.14
CA ASN A 99 -10.48 14.95 2.57
C ASN A 99 -11.82 15.51 3.08
N LYS A 100 -12.28 14.97 4.22
CA LYS A 100 -12.64 15.87 5.34
C LYS A 100 -11.53 15.79 6.38
N ALA A 101 -10.29 16.02 5.96
CA ALA A 101 -9.33 16.65 6.85
C ALA A 101 -9.91 18.04 7.12
N LEU A 102 -10.59 18.15 8.27
CA LEU A 102 -10.73 19.41 8.95
C LEU A 102 -9.37 20.10 8.89
N HIS A 103 -9.34 21.31 8.35
CA HIS A 103 -8.21 22.20 8.45
C HIS A 103 -7.94 22.44 9.94
N THR A 104 -7.14 21.59 10.58
CA THR A 104 -6.61 21.85 11.91
C THR A 104 -5.50 22.87 11.73
N SER A 105 -5.93 24.12 11.77
CA SER A 105 -5.11 25.20 12.26
C SER A 105 -4.48 24.78 13.60
N ASN A 106 -3.13 24.78 13.66
CA ASN A 106 -2.33 25.43 14.72
C ASN A 106 -0.82 25.12 14.51
N THR A 107 -0.03 26.04 13.97
CA THR A 107 0.81 27.12 14.58
C THR A 107 2.16 26.66 15.14
N SER A 108 3.24 27.15 14.52
CA SER A 108 4.24 28.04 15.13
C SER A 108 4.82 28.95 14.04
#